data_AF-A0A2E8F413-F1
#
_entry.id   AF-A0A2E8F413-F1
#
_cell.length_a   1.000
_cell.length_b   1.000
_cell.length_c   1.000
_cell.angle_alpha   90.00
_cell.angle_beta   90.00
_cell.angle_gamma   90.00
#
_symmetry.space_group_name_H-M   'P 1'
#
loop_
_entity.id
_entity.type
_entity.pdbx_description
1 polymer ?
#
loop_
_entity_poly.entity_id
_entity_poly.type
_entity_poly.pdbx_seq_one_letter_code
_entity_poly.pdbx_strand_id
1 'polypeptide(L)'
;MISQPAARRGTHMLPPKPLSVRLVGLLAFLVLMAMLLGSAGCASEDVETAPAFSLADANGQQVTLDQLLRENRAVVLVFYRGFF
;
A
#
# COMPACT_ATOMS: atom_id res chain seq x y z
N MET A 1 -21.56 46.60 56.77
CA MET A 1 -20.35 45.76 56.64
C MET A 1 -20.82 44.35 56.31
N ILE A 2 -21.03 44.00 55.05
CA ILE A 2 -20.03 43.53 54.05
C ILE A 2 -19.20 42.37 54.62
N SER A 3 -19.54 41.15 54.19
CA SER A 3 -18.65 40.29 53.40
C SER A 3 -19.33 38.98 53.03
N GLN A 4 -19.74 38.85 51.77
CA GLN A 4 -19.81 37.55 51.09
C GLN A 4 -18.38 36.98 50.96
N PRO A 5 -18.24 35.66 50.97
CA PRO A 5 -17.21 35.04 50.16
C PRO A 5 -17.77 33.97 49.20
N ALA A 6 -17.60 34.29 47.92
CA ALA A 6 -17.00 33.45 46.88
C ALA A 6 -17.48 31.99 46.70
N ALA A 7 -18.24 31.81 45.62
CA ALA A 7 -17.93 30.90 44.51
C ALA A 7 -17.19 29.59 44.83
N ARG A 8 -17.91 28.46 44.72
CA ARG A 8 -17.31 27.17 44.36
C ARG A 8 -18.12 26.56 43.21
N ARG A 9 -17.84 27.03 41.99
CA ARG A 9 -18.36 26.46 40.74
C ARG A 9 -17.73 25.08 40.58
N GLY A 10 -18.44 24.06 41.06
CA GLY A 10 -18.06 22.67 40.86
C GLY A 10 -18.01 22.37 39.36
N THR A 11 -16.80 22.26 38.81
CA THR A 11 -16.58 21.62 37.52
C THR A 11 -17.04 20.18 37.68
N HIS A 12 -18.20 19.89 37.10
CA HIS A 12 -18.75 18.55 37.01
C HIS A 12 -17.79 17.74 36.12
N MET A 13 -16.73 17.21 36.72
CA MET A 13 -15.85 16.25 36.08
C MET A 13 -16.69 15.03 35.75
N LEU A 14 -17.01 14.84 34.47
CA LEU A 14 -17.60 13.58 34.01
C LEU A 14 -16.63 12.45 34.37
N PRO A 15 -17.06 11.44 35.14
CA PRO A 15 -16.22 10.28 35.38
C PRO A 15 -16.01 9.55 34.05
N PRO A 16 -14.78 9.11 33.72
CA PRO A 16 -14.57 8.24 32.57
C PRO A 16 -15.36 6.95 32.81
N LYS A 17 -16.37 6.72 31.97
CA LYS A 17 -17.15 5.48 32.03
C LYS A 17 -16.19 4.32 31.74
N PRO A 18 -16.14 3.27 32.59
CA PRO A 18 -15.28 2.14 32.33
C PRO A 18 -15.70 1.53 31.00
N LEU A 19 -14.76 1.59 30.05
CA LEU A 19 -14.92 1.05 28.72
C LEU A 19 -15.33 -0.42 28.87
N SER A 20 -16.56 -0.75 28.47
CA SER A 20 -17.14 -2.06 28.75
C SER A 20 -16.30 -3.16 28.09
N VAL A 21 -16.01 -4.23 28.82
CA VAL A 21 -15.21 -5.38 28.34
C VAL A 21 -15.74 -5.94 27.01
N ARG A 22 -17.05 -5.84 26.78
CA ARG A 22 -17.71 -6.19 25.52
C ARG A 22 -17.25 -5.33 24.33
N LEU A 23 -17.03 -4.03 24.53
CA LEU A 23 -16.53 -3.11 23.52
C LEU A 23 -15.06 -3.39 23.21
N VAL A 24 -14.26 -3.67 24.25
CA VAL A 24 -12.83 -4.01 24.10
C VAL A 24 -12.68 -5.32 23.32
N GLY A 25 -13.47 -6.33 23.65
CA GLY A 25 -13.49 -7.60 22.91
C GLY A 25 -13.91 -7.45 21.45
N LEU A 26 -14.93 -6.63 21.18
CA LEU A 26 -15.37 -6.34 19.81
C LEU A 26 -14.29 -5.61 18.99
N LEU A 27 -13.63 -4.62 19.59
CA LEU A 27 -12.53 -3.88 18.95
C LEU A 27 -11.35 -4.81 18.63
N ALA A 28 -10.96 -5.67 19.58
CA ALA A 28 -9.88 -6.63 19.38
C ALA A 28 -10.22 -7.62 18.24
N PHE A 29 -11.47 -8.10 18.18
CA PHE A 29 -11.93 -9.00 17.12
C PHE A 29 -11.92 -8.32 15.74
N LEU A 30 -12.36 -7.06 15.65
CA LEU A 30 -12.35 -6.29 14.40
C LEU A 30 -10.94 -6.02 13.90
N VAL A 31 -10.00 -5.69 14.80
CA VAL A 31 -8.59 -5.49 14.45
C VAL A 31 -7.97 -6.80 13.95
N LEU A 32 -8.26 -7.92 14.62
CA LEU A 32 -7.79 -9.24 14.20
C LEU A 32 -8.34 -9.61 12.80
N MET A 33 -9.63 -9.38 12.56
CA MET A 33 -10.23 -9.61 11.23
C MET A 33 -9.63 -8.72 10.15
N ALA A 34 -9.39 -7.43 10.43
CA ALA A 34 -8.75 -6.53 9.47
C ALA A 34 -7.32 -6.99 9.11
N MET A 35 -6.56 -7.51 10.08
CA MET A 35 -5.23 -8.07 9.83
C MET A 35 -5.30 -9.35 8.98
N LEU A 36 -6.29 -10.22 9.21
CA LEU A 36 -6.46 -11.44 8.41
C LEU A 36 -6.93 -11.16 6.98
N LEU A 37 -7.78 -10.14 6.76
CA LEU A 37 -8.22 -9.77 5.41
C LEU A 37 -7.12 -9.06 4.61
N GLY A 38 -6.17 -8.40 5.28
CA GLY A 38 -5.04 -7.72 4.64
C GLY A 38 -3.97 -8.64 4.06
N SER A 39 -3.93 -9.92 4.44
CA SER A 39 -2.95 -10.89 3.90
C SER A 39 -3.48 -11.73 2.73
N ALA A 40 -4.76 -11.61 2.37
CA ALA A 40 -5.38 -12.38 1.29
C ALA A 40 -5.36 -11.67 -0.08
N GLY A 41 -4.70 -10.51 -0.19
CA GLY A 41 -4.68 -9.70 -1.41
C GLY A 41 -3.29 -9.58 -1.99
N CYS A 42 -2.91 -10.53 -2.83
CA CYS A 42 -2.07 -10.37 -4.02
C CYS A 42 -1.84 -11.79 -4.57
N ALA A 43 -2.85 -12.36 -5.22
CA ALA A 43 -2.53 -13.31 -6.27
C ALA A 43 -1.85 -12.46 -7.34
N SER A 44 -0.50 -12.44 -7.36
CA SER A 44 0.23 -11.91 -8.50
C SER A 44 -0.26 -12.70 -9.69
N GLU A 45 -1.02 -12.04 -10.57
CA GLU A 45 -1.20 -12.52 -11.94
C GLU A 45 0.19 -12.88 -12.43
N ASP A 46 0.37 -14.13 -12.86
CA ASP A 46 1.67 -14.65 -13.31
C ASP A 46 2.30 -13.61 -14.24
N VAL A 47 3.34 -12.93 -13.74
CA VAL A 47 4.10 -11.97 -14.53
C VAL A 47 4.85 -12.80 -15.55
N GLU A 48 4.20 -13.04 -16.68
CA GLU A 48 4.78 -13.76 -17.80
C GLU A 48 5.99 -12.95 -18.27
N THR A 49 7.17 -13.41 -17.88
CA THR A 49 8.42 -12.73 -18.20
C THR A 49 8.58 -12.78 -19.71
N ALA A 50 8.87 -11.62 -20.32
CA ALA A 50 9.07 -11.56 -21.76
C ALA A 50 10.15 -12.57 -22.21
N PRO A 51 9.95 -13.30 -23.33
CA PRO A 51 10.93 -14.24 -23.83
C PRO A 51 12.28 -13.56 -24.12
N ALA A 52 13.38 -14.26 -23.82
CA ALA A 52 14.70 -13.80 -24.21
C ALA A 52 14.81 -13.69 -25.73
N PHE A 53 15.39 -12.58 -26.21
CA PHE A 53 15.68 -12.39 -27.63
C PHE A 53 17.10 -11.85 -27.83
N SER A 54 17.56 -12.04 -29.06
CA SER A 54 18.78 -11.45 -29.57
C SER A 54 18.51 -10.95 -30.99
N LEU A 55 18.62 -9.64 -31.20
CA LEU A 55 18.30 -8.98 -32.47
C LEU A 55 19.49 -8.13 -32.92
N ALA A 56 19.66 -7.99 -34.23
CA ALA A 56 20.61 -7.04 -34.78
C ALA A 56 20.04 -5.62 -34.71
N ASP A 57 20.85 -4.66 -34.28
CA ASP A 57 20.52 -3.24 -34.36
C ASP A 57 20.74 -2.69 -35.79
N ALA A 58 20.54 -1.38 -35.96
CA ALA A 58 20.73 -0.70 -37.24
C ALA A 58 22.19 -0.76 -37.78
N ASN A 59 23.16 -1.05 -36.92
CA ASN A 59 24.59 -1.15 -37.25
C ASN A 59 25.04 -2.62 -37.41
N GLY A 60 24.12 -3.58 -37.29
CA GLY A 60 24.42 -5.01 -37.29
C GLY A 60 25.02 -5.52 -35.98
N GLN A 61 25.07 -4.70 -34.92
CA GLN A 61 25.49 -5.12 -33.59
C GLN A 61 24.37 -5.93 -32.92
N GLN A 62 24.76 -6.92 -32.13
CA GLN A 62 23.81 -7.81 -31.47
C GLN A 62 23.32 -7.19 -30.15
N VAL A 63 22.00 -7.08 -29.99
CA VAL A 63 21.34 -6.53 -28.81
C VAL A 63 20.45 -7.60 -28.19
N THR A 64 20.52 -7.73 -26.87
CA THR A 64 19.77 -8.72 -26.09
C THR A 64 18.79 -8.05 -25.14
N LEU A 65 17.70 -8.75 -24.79
CA LEU A 65 16.73 -8.26 -23.80
C LEU A 65 17.40 -7.95 -22.45
N ASP A 66 18.27 -8.83 -21.96
CA ASP A 66 19.01 -8.64 -20.70
C ASP A 66 19.91 -7.42 -20.70
N GLN A 67 20.51 -7.08 -21.84
CA GLN A 67 21.27 -5.85 -21.98
C GLN A 67 20.34 -4.64 -21.87
N LEU A 68 19.25 -4.63 -22.64
CA LEU A 68 18.30 -3.51 -22.67
C LEU A 68 17.64 -3.26 -21.30
N LEU A 69 17.33 -4.31 -20.54
CA LEU A 69 16.76 -4.20 -19.19
C LEU A 69 17.78 -3.74 -18.14
N ARG A 70 19.09 -3.98 -18.34
CA ARG A 70 20.13 -3.45 -17.45
C ARG A 70 20.36 -1.96 -17.67
N GLU A 71 20.23 -1.52 -18.91
CA GLU A 71 20.48 -0.13 -19.31
C GLU A 71 19.22 0.76 -19.13
N ASN A 72 18.03 0.17 -19.11
CA ASN A 72 16.76 0.92 -19.10
C ASN A 72 15.80 0.42 -18.02
N ARG A 73 15.00 1.34 -17.48
CA ARG A 73 13.95 1.00 -16.50
C ARG A 73 12.83 0.15 -17.12
N ALA A 74 12.56 0.33 -18.40
CA ALA A 74 11.55 -0.40 -19.15
C ALA A 74 11.94 -0.46 -20.64
N VAL A 75 11.47 -1.50 -21.34
CA VAL A 75 11.71 -1.72 -22.77
C VAL A 75 10.37 -1.92 -23.47
N VAL A 76 10.15 -1.20 -24.57
CA VAL A 76 8.94 -1.32 -25.40
C VAL A 76 9.34 -1.91 -26.75
N LEU A 77 8.75 -3.06 -27.11
CA LEU A 77 8.96 -3.69 -28.41
C LEU A 77 7.84 -3.29 -29.37
N VAL A 78 8.21 -2.77 -30.55
CA VAL A 78 7.28 -2.44 -31.63
C VAL A 78 7.54 -3.37 -32.80
N PHE A 79 6.58 -4.26 -33.09
CA PHE A 79 6.64 -5.13 -34.26
C PHE A 79 5.97 -4.44 -35.44
N TYR A 80 6.74 -4.21 -36.50
CA TYR A 80 6.24 -3.64 -37.75
C TYR A 80 6.56 -4.56 -38.93
N ARG A 81 5.64 -4.65 -39.88
CA ARG A 81 5.80 -5.39 -41.12
C ARG A 81 5.61 -4.43 -42.30
N GLY A 82 6.69 -4.10 -42.98
CA GLY A 82 6.68 -3.26 -44.17
C GLY A 82 8.10 -3.06 -44.72
N PHE A 83 8.19 -2.38 -45.85
CA PHE A 83 9.45 -1.99 -46.48
C PHE A 83 9.60 -0.47 -46.29
N PHE A 84 10.80 -0.02 -45.91
CA PHE A 84 11.17 1.40 -45.80
C PHE A 84 12.09 1.78 -46.96
#